data_AF-A0A1E4GBH5-F1
#
_entry.id   AF-A0A1E4GBH5-F1
#
_cell.length_a   1.000
_cell.length_b   1.000
_cell.length_c   1.000
_cell.angle_alpha   90.00
_cell.angle_beta   90.00
_cell.angle_gamma   90.00
#
_symmetry.space_group_name_H-M   'P 1'
#
loop_
_entity.id
_entity.type
_entity.pdbx_description
1 polymer ?
#
loop_
_entity_poly.entity_id
_entity_poly.type
_entity_poly.pdbx_seq_one_letter_code
_entity_poly.pdbx_strand_id
1 'polypeptide(L)'
;MTRRDRQALVLLIAGFTFWSAAFVLLYALQALGCAYGWSQHRAILIAAFLLCLLPLAWLALRPLEKGEPASMLSTSALWANRAALAAGILVFVPVTFASTCL
;
A
#
# COMPACT_ATOMS: atom_id res chain seq x y z
N MET A 1 -5.38 -20.49 -18.73
CA MET A 1 -4.66 -19.73 -17.68
C MET A 1 -3.75 -20.68 -16.94
N THR A 2 -2.45 -20.39 -16.90
CA THR A 2 -1.50 -21.21 -16.14
C THR A 2 -1.62 -20.89 -14.64
N ARG A 3 -1.11 -21.78 -13.77
CA ARG A 3 -1.11 -21.58 -12.31
C ARG A 3 -0.37 -20.29 -11.89
N ARG A 4 0.68 -19.92 -12.65
CA ARG A 4 1.49 -18.70 -12.49
C ARG A 4 0.71 -17.43 -12.85
N ASP A 5 -0.11 -17.47 -13.91
CA ASP A 5 -0.95 -16.31 -14.28
C ASP A 5 -1.97 -16.00 -13.18
N ARG A 6 -2.58 -17.05 -12.58
CA ARG A 6 -3.48 -16.88 -11.44
C ARG A 6 -2.76 -16.29 -10.23
N GLN A 7 -1.53 -16.73 -9.94
CA GLN A 7 -0.74 -16.16 -8.85
C GLN A 7 -0.36 -14.70 -9.09
N ALA A 8 0.04 -14.33 -10.31
CA ALA A 8 0.33 -12.95 -10.69
C ALA A 8 -0.92 -12.05 -10.56
N LEU A 9 -2.08 -12.57 -10.99
CA LEU A 9 -3.35 -11.86 -10.89
C LEU A 9 -3.77 -11.66 -9.42
N VAL A 10 -3.62 -12.68 -8.58
CA VAL A 10 -3.89 -12.58 -7.14
C VAL A 10 -2.94 -11.59 -6.47
N LEU A 11 -1.65 -11.59 -6.84
CA LEU A 11 -0.67 -10.61 -6.35
C LEU A 11 -1.05 -9.18 -6.71
N LEU A 12 -1.50 -8.95 -7.94
CA LEU A 12 -1.95 -7.64 -8.42
C LEU A 12 -3.21 -7.18 -7.70
N ILE A 13 -4.22 -8.04 -7.59
CA ILE A 13 -5.47 -7.73 -6.88
C ILE A 13 -5.17 -7.47 -5.40
N ALA A 14 -4.35 -8.30 -4.76
CA ALA A 14 -3.99 -8.14 -3.36
C ALA A 14 -3.28 -6.80 -3.10
N GLY A 15 -2.31 -6.42 -3.94
CA GLY A 15 -1.62 -5.14 -3.83
C GLY A 15 -2.57 -3.95 -3.95
N PHE A 16 -3.45 -3.96 -4.95
CA PHE A 16 -4.42 -2.90 -5.17
C PHE A 16 -5.47 -2.80 -4.06
N THR A 17 -6.04 -3.94 -3.62
CA THR A 17 -7.03 -3.98 -2.54
C THR A 17 -6.40 -3.52 -1.23
N PHE A 18 -5.18 -3.96 -0.93
CA PHE A 18 -4.48 -3.53 0.29
C PHE A 18 -4.18 -2.03 0.27
N TRP A 19 -3.68 -1.52 -0.86
CA TRP A 19 -3.44 -0.08 -1.03
C TRP A 19 -4.71 0.76 -0.84
N SER A 20 -5.82 0.32 -1.44
CA SER A 20 -7.11 0.99 -1.32
C SER A 20 -7.65 0.97 0.12
N ALA A 21 -7.54 -0.18 0.80
CA ALA A 21 -7.95 -0.32 2.19
C ALA A 21 -7.10 0.54 3.14
N ALA A 22 -5.78 0.57 2.93
CA ALA A 22 -4.87 1.44 3.67
C ALA A 22 -5.24 2.92 3.49
N PHE A 23 -5.61 3.31 2.27
CA PHE A 23 -6.05 4.67 1.98
C PHE A 23 -7.30 5.05 2.77
N VAL A 24 -8.33 4.22 2.72
CA VAL A 24 -9.58 4.45 3.46
C VAL A 24 -9.33 4.49 4.97
N LEU A 25 -8.50 3.58 5.50
CA LEU A 25 -8.18 3.51 6.93
C LEU A 25 -7.46 4.78 7.42
N LEU A 26 -6.40 5.20 6.71
CA LEU A 26 -5.64 6.39 7.07
C LEU A 26 -6.49 7.66 6.99
N TYR A 27 -7.33 7.76 5.97
CA TYR A 27 -8.27 8.87 5.84
C TYR A 27 -9.31 8.91 6.96
N ALA A 28 -9.85 7.75 7.36
CA ALA A 28 -10.77 7.66 8.49
C ALA A 28 -10.10 8.04 9.82
N LEU A 29 -8.88 7.55 10.07
CA LEU A 29 -8.08 7.92 11.25
C LEU A 29 -7.78 9.42 11.30
N GLN A 30 -7.48 10.03 10.15
CA GLN A 30 -7.29 11.48 10.02
C GLN A 30 -8.53 12.25 10.49
N ALA A 31 -9.70 11.87 9.96
CA ALA A 31 -10.96 12.53 10.28
C ALA A 31 -11.36 12.34 11.76
N LEU A 32 -11.20 11.11 12.28
CA LEU A 32 -11.46 10.79 13.69
C LEU A 32 -10.52 11.57 14.62
N GLY A 33 -9.23 11.59 14.33
CA GLY A 33 -8.26 12.27 15.16
C GLY A 33 -8.47 13.79 15.20
N CYS A 34 -8.98 14.42 14.12
CA CYS A 34 -9.35 15.83 14.16
C CYS A 34 -10.67 16.05 14.93
N ALA A 35 -11.69 15.20 14.72
CA ALA A 35 -13.00 15.36 15.37
C ALA A 35 -12.95 15.12 16.89
N TYR A 36 -12.10 14.21 17.36
CA TYR A 36 -11.97 13.84 18.78
C TYR A 36 -10.76 14.48 19.48
N GLY A 37 -9.96 15.31 18.78
CA GLY A 37 -8.87 16.09 19.37
C GLY A 37 -7.76 15.26 20.03
N TRP A 38 -7.32 14.18 19.39
CA TRP A 38 -6.30 13.28 19.98
C TRP A 38 -4.95 13.98 20.17
N SER A 39 -4.41 13.93 21.40
CA SER A 39 -3.08 14.49 21.71
C SER A 39 -1.94 13.78 20.97
N GLN A 40 -2.09 12.48 20.69
CA GLN A 40 -1.10 11.65 19.99
C GLN A 40 -1.47 11.36 18.54
N HIS A 41 -2.32 12.20 17.92
CA HIS A 41 -2.83 12.02 16.55
C HIS A 41 -1.71 11.70 15.56
N ARG A 42 -0.66 12.54 15.51
CA ARG A 42 0.45 12.38 14.56
C ARG A 42 1.17 11.04 14.72
N ALA A 43 1.41 10.62 15.96
CA ALA A 43 2.09 9.35 16.23
C ALA A 43 1.23 8.15 15.75
N ILE A 44 -0.08 8.20 15.97
CA ILE A 44 -1.01 7.15 15.53
C ILE A 44 -1.06 7.06 14.00
N LEU A 45 -1.12 8.20 13.30
CA LEU A 45 -1.09 8.24 11.84
C LEU A 45 0.23 7.70 11.27
N ILE A 46 1.37 8.08 11.85
CA ILE A 46 2.69 7.59 11.43
C ILE A 46 2.78 6.07 11.67
N ALA A 47 2.32 5.59 12.82
CA ALA A 47 2.32 4.16 13.13
C ALA A 47 1.42 3.37 12.16
N ALA A 48 0.20 3.86 11.89
CA ALA A 48 -0.71 3.26 10.93
C ALA A 48 -0.14 3.26 9.51
N PHE A 49 0.53 4.34 9.11
CA PHE A 49 1.19 4.47 7.81
C PHE A 49 2.33 3.44 7.66
N LEU A 50 3.21 3.32 8.65
CA LEU A 50 4.28 2.34 8.66
C LEU A 50 3.73 0.90 8.61
N LEU A 51 2.68 0.62 9.38
CA LEU A 51 2.00 -0.69 9.36
C LEU A 51 1.42 -1.03 7.98
N CYS A 52 0.84 -0.04 7.28
CA CYS A 52 0.32 -0.24 5.93
C CYS A 52 1.43 -0.43 4.89
N LEU A 53 2.59 0.23 5.06
CA LEU A 53 3.71 0.10 4.13
C LEU A 53 4.36 -1.28 4.16
N LEU A 54 4.42 -1.95 5.31
CA LEU A 54 5.07 -3.26 5.47
C LEU A 54 4.61 -4.32 4.45
N PRO A 55 3.30 -4.65 4.35
CA PRO A 55 2.81 -5.63 3.38
C PRO A 55 2.95 -5.16 1.93
N LEU A 56 2.82 -3.86 1.66
CA LEU A 56 3.05 -3.29 0.31
C LEU A 56 4.52 -3.44 -0.12
N ALA A 57 5.45 -3.16 0.78
CA ALA A 57 6.88 -3.34 0.55
C ALA A 57 7.22 -4.83 0.33
N TRP A 58 6.62 -5.72 1.13
CA TRP A 58 6.75 -7.16 0.93
C TRP A 58 6.26 -7.61 -0.46
N LEU A 59 5.08 -7.13 -0.88
CA LEU A 59 4.50 -7.41 -2.20
C LEU A 59 5.33 -6.85 -3.36
N ALA A 60 6.00 -5.70 -3.17
CA ALA A 60 6.82 -5.04 -4.18
C ALA A 60 8.25 -5.63 -4.29
N LEU A 61 8.78 -6.19 -3.21
CA LEU A 61 10.13 -6.75 -3.11
C LEU A 61 10.19 -8.26 -3.34
N ARG A 62 9.03 -8.94 -3.40
CA ARG A 62 8.97 -10.39 -3.59
C ARG A 62 9.68 -10.79 -4.90
N PRO A 63 10.74 -11.61 -4.84
CA PRO A 63 11.45 -12.02 -6.04
C PRO A 63 10.57 -12.94 -6.91
N LEU A 64 10.56 -12.70 -8.21
CA LEU A 64 10.09 -13.69 -9.18
C LEU A 64 11.07 -14.87 -9.17
N GLU A 65 10.58 -16.09 -9.00
CA GLU A 65 11.40 -17.31 -9.08
C GLU A 65 12.21 -17.34 -10.38
N LYS A 66 13.54 -17.32 -10.25
CA LYS A 66 14.52 -17.37 -11.34
C LYS A 66 14.57 -18.80 -11.90
N GLY A 67 13.96 -19.05 -13.04
CA GLY A 67 14.06 -20.36 -13.69
C GLY A 67 13.14 -20.59 -14.88
N GLU A 68 12.07 -19.81 -15.02
CA GLU A 68 11.06 -20.01 -16.08
C GLU A 68 10.75 -18.68 -16.81
N PRO A 69 10.33 -18.73 -18.08
CA PRO A 69 10.10 -17.54 -18.89
C PRO A 69 9.07 -16.61 -18.24
N ALA A 70 9.45 -15.37 -17.99
CA ALA A 70 8.59 -14.36 -17.40
C ALA A 70 7.40 -14.05 -18.32
N SER A 71 6.17 -14.30 -17.86
CA SER A 71 4.97 -13.90 -18.61
C SER A 71 4.78 -12.38 -18.47
N MET A 72 4.25 -11.72 -19.50
CA MET A 72 3.98 -10.27 -19.45
C MET A 72 3.10 -9.87 -18.26
N LEU A 73 2.21 -10.76 -17.82
CA LEU A 73 1.35 -10.57 -16.66
C LEU A 73 2.14 -10.55 -15.33
N SER A 74 3.18 -11.37 -15.21
CA SER A 74 4.04 -11.39 -14.03
C SER A 74 4.88 -10.11 -13.90
N THR A 75 5.34 -9.59 -15.03
CA THR A 75 6.11 -8.34 -15.09
C THR A 75 5.23 -7.13 -14.78
N SER A 76 4.02 -7.08 -15.36
CA SER A 76 3.07 -5.98 -15.08
C SER A 76 2.62 -5.98 -13.63
N ALA A 77 2.36 -7.15 -13.03
CA ALA A 77 2.01 -7.26 -11.62
C ALA A 77 3.11 -6.72 -10.68
N LEU A 78 4.38 -7.02 -10.97
CA LEU A 78 5.50 -6.51 -10.18
C LEU A 78 5.59 -4.98 -10.25
N TRP A 79 5.52 -4.41 -11.46
CA TRP A 79 5.59 -2.96 -11.65
C TRP A 79 4.37 -2.24 -11.08
N ALA A 80 3.18 -2.83 -11.16
CA ALA A 80 1.98 -2.30 -10.52
C ALA A 80 2.12 -2.24 -8.99
N ASN A 81 2.65 -3.30 -8.36
CA ASN A 81 2.90 -3.29 -6.91
C ASN A 81 3.95 -2.25 -6.49
N ARG A 82 4.99 -2.05 -7.30
CA ARG A 82 5.99 -0.98 -7.08
C ARG A 82 5.38 0.41 -7.25
N ALA A 83 4.53 0.60 -8.26
CA ALA A 83 3.81 1.85 -8.46
C ALA A 83 2.83 2.11 -7.31
N ALA A 84 2.13 1.09 -6.81
CA ALA A 84 1.26 1.19 -5.65
C ALA A 84 2.03 1.57 -4.37
N LEU A 85 3.23 1.02 -4.17
CA LEU A 85 4.10 1.43 -3.06
C LEU A 85 4.53 2.90 -3.20
N ALA A 86 5.01 3.30 -4.38
CA ALA A 86 5.41 4.68 -4.64
C ALA A 86 4.24 5.67 -4.48
N ALA A 87 3.06 5.32 -5.00
CA ALA A 87 1.84 6.10 -4.82
C ALA A 87 1.42 6.16 -3.36
N GLY A 88 1.52 5.05 -2.61
CA GLY A 88 1.27 5.04 -1.16
C GLY A 88 2.18 6.01 -0.43
N ILE A 89 3.48 6.01 -0.71
CA ILE A 89 4.42 6.97 -0.12
C ILE A 89 4.01 8.41 -0.47
N LEU A 90 3.79 8.71 -1.75
CA LEU A 90 3.46 10.07 -2.19
C LEU A 90 2.13 10.60 -1.65
N VAL A 91 1.10 9.75 -1.59
CA VAL A 91 -0.25 10.14 -1.15
C VAL A 91 -0.34 10.23 0.37
N PHE A 92 0.34 9.35 1.09
CA PHE A 92 0.23 9.31 2.56
C PHE A 92 1.16 10.30 3.26
N VAL A 93 2.26 10.73 2.65
CA VAL A 93 3.14 11.78 3.21
C VAL A 93 2.36 13.06 3.59
N PRO A 94 1.57 13.70 2.71
CA PRO A 94 0.80 14.89 3.09
C PRO A 94 -0.29 14.57 4.11
N VAL A 95 -0.90 13.38 4.08
CA VAL A 95 -1.87 12.96 5.10
C VAL A 95 -1.21 12.88 6.48
N THR A 96 -0.03 12.26 6.60
CA THR A 96 0.67 12.13 7.90
C THR A 96 1.36 13.41 8.39
N PHE A 97 1.88 14.24 7.49
CA PHE A 97 2.74 15.39 7.86
C PHE A 97 2.11 16.75 7.64
N ALA A 98 1.24 16.88 6.63
CA ALA A 98 0.53 18.13 6.31
C ALA A 98 -0.91 18.14 6.86
N SER A 99 -1.28 17.18 7.71
CA SER A 99 -2.57 17.12 8.38
C SER A 99 -3.01 18.47 8.93
N THR A 100 -4.02 19.07 8.29
CA THR A 100 -4.58 20.38 8.57
C THR A 100 -5.67 20.34 9.65
N CYS A 101 -5.47 19.57 10.73
CA CYS A 101 -6.28 19.87 11.93
C CYS A 101 -5.75 21.24 12.42
N LEU A 102 -6.33 22.32 11.90
CA LEU A 102 -6.21 23.68 12.39
C LEU A 102 -7.08 23.81 13.64
#